data_AF-A0A7Y3E2W7-F1
#
_entry.id   AF-A0A7Y3E2W7-F1
#
_cell.length_a   1.000
_cell.length_b   1.000
_cell.length_c   1.000
_cell.angle_alpha   90.00
_cell.angle_beta   90.00
_cell.angle_gamma   90.00
#
_symmetry.space_group_name_H-M   'P 1'
#
loop_
_entity.id
_entity.type
_entity.pdbx_description
1 polymer ?
#
loop_
_entity_poly.entity_id
_entity_poly.type
_entity_poly.pdbx_seq_one_letter_code
_entity_poly.pdbx_strand_id
1 'polypeptide(L)'
;MDDSSERCEEKGPGPPSEDRVRLELVLFADLIQRLEKENRLAEALPFVLSRLGDLRRLLFDYEVRGTERLLPIEDPQERETRRLDRESEERQRQMIEEWQEPWTPDGEGEAG
;
A
#
# COMPACT_ATOMS: atom_id res chain seq x y z
N MET A 1 -29.95 -16.91 27.02
CA MET A 1 -28.51 -17.16 27.10
C MET A 1 -27.99 -16.95 25.68
N ASP A 2 -27.63 -15.71 25.36
CA ASP A 2 -27.01 -15.37 24.08
C ASP A 2 -25.50 -15.38 24.29
N ASP A 3 -24.87 -16.47 23.87
CA ASP A 3 -23.42 -16.61 23.78
C ASP A 3 -22.96 -15.91 22.49
N SER A 4 -22.92 -14.58 22.53
CA SER A 4 -22.24 -13.77 21.53
C SER A 4 -20.75 -13.75 21.86
N SER A 5 -20.11 -14.91 21.66
CA SER A 5 -18.66 -15.04 21.76
C SER A 5 -17.98 -14.08 20.78
N GLU A 6 -17.24 -13.17 21.39
CA GLU A 6 -16.36 -12.15 20.85
C GLU A 6 -15.49 -12.72 19.72
N ARG A 7 -15.68 -12.24 18.49
CA ARG A 7 -14.57 -12.26 17.53
C ARG A 7 -13.67 -11.08 17.86
N CYS A 8 -12.71 -11.33 18.73
CA CYS A 8 -11.53 -10.48 18.84
C CYS A 8 -10.85 -10.49 17.47
N GLU A 9 -11.06 -9.43 16.69
CA GLU A 9 -10.23 -9.14 15.53
C GLU A 9 -8.80 -8.99 16.05
N GLU A 10 -8.00 -10.03 15.88
CA GLU A 10 -6.57 -10.02 16.17
C GLU A 10 -5.94 -9.03 15.19
N LYS A 11 -5.90 -7.74 15.58
CA LYS A 11 -5.15 -6.71 14.86
C LYS A 11 -3.70 -7.19 14.86
N GLY A 12 -3.28 -7.76 13.73
CA GLY A 12 -1.91 -8.18 13.52
C GLY A 12 -0.94 -7.06 13.91
N PRO A 13 0.28 -7.39 14.35
CA PRO A 13 1.21 -6.41 14.85
C PRO A 13 1.37 -5.27 13.84
N GLY A 14 1.24 -4.04 14.33
CA GLY A 14 1.44 -2.83 13.55
C GLY A 14 2.84 -2.79 12.92
N PRO A 15 3.07 -1.89 11.95
CA PRO A 15 4.39 -1.73 11.37
C PRO A 15 5.47 -1.53 12.45
N PRO A 16 6.69 -2.04 12.22
CA PRO A 16 7.81 -1.77 13.12
C PRO A 16 8.05 -0.26 13.23
N SER A 17 8.38 0.22 14.44
CA SER A 17 8.73 1.64 14.63
C SER A 17 10.10 1.94 14.03
N GLU A 18 10.34 3.22 13.69
CA GLU A 18 11.63 3.70 13.19
C GLU A 18 12.78 3.38 14.18
N ASP A 19 12.55 3.59 15.49
CA ASP A 19 13.53 3.29 16.52
C ASP A 19 13.89 1.79 16.57
N ARG A 20 12.91 0.91 16.32
CA ARG A 20 13.15 -0.53 16.26
C ARG A 20 14.03 -0.89 15.06
N VAL A 21 13.75 -0.31 13.90
CA VAL A 21 14.55 -0.53 12.69
C VAL A 21 15.99 -0.05 12.89
N ARG A 22 16.16 1.17 13.43
CA ARG A 22 17.48 1.73 13.75
C ARG A 22 18.26 0.84 14.71
N LEU A 23 17.61 0.37 15.78
CA LEU A 23 18.24 -0.52 16.76
C LEU A 23 18.70 -1.83 16.13
N GLU A 24 17.87 -2.49 15.34
CA GLU A 24 18.22 -3.77 14.71
C GLU A 24 19.37 -3.62 13.70
N LEU A 25 19.44 -2.50 12.96
CA LEU A 25 20.58 -2.19 12.09
C LEU A 25 21.88 -2.04 12.89
N VAL A 26 21.85 -1.30 14.01
CA VAL A 26 23.02 -1.11 14.88
C VAL A 26 23.47 -2.45 15.48
N LEU A 27 22.52 -3.25 16.00
CA LEU A 27 22.83 -4.55 16.58
C LEU A 27 23.42 -5.53 15.55
N PHE A 28 22.93 -5.49 14.31
CA PHE A 28 23.47 -6.30 13.22
C PHE A 28 24.90 -5.86 12.85
N ALA A 29 25.16 -4.56 12.74
CA ALA A 29 26.51 -4.04 12.49
C ALA A 29 27.48 -4.42 13.62
N ASP A 30 27.05 -4.31 14.88
CA ASP A 30 27.84 -4.70 16.05
C ASP A 30 28.12 -6.21 16.08
N LEU A 31 27.19 -7.03 15.61
CA LEU A 31 27.42 -8.47 15.46
C LEU A 31 28.53 -8.75 14.46
N ILE A 32 28.49 -8.15 13.27
CA ILE A 32 29.52 -8.34 12.23
C ILE A 32 30.89 -7.91 12.75
N GLN A 33 30.98 -6.74 13.39
CA GLN A 33 32.23 -6.25 13.96
C GLN A 33 32.79 -7.17 15.05
N ARG A 34 31.94 -7.74 15.90
CA ARG A 34 32.37 -8.71 16.93
C ARG A 34 32.90 -10.00 16.31
N LEU A 35 32.18 -10.56 15.35
CA LEU A 35 32.60 -11.78 14.65
C LEU A 35 33.92 -11.61 13.91
N GLU A 36 34.15 -10.43 13.33
CA GLU A 36 35.43 -10.09 12.69
C GLU A 36 36.56 -9.97 13.71
N LYS A 37 36.35 -9.27 14.83
CA LYS A 37 37.34 -9.16 15.92
C LYS A 37 37.72 -10.53 16.51
N GLU A 38 36.78 -11.47 16.52
CA GLU A 38 37.00 -12.84 16.97
C GLU A 38 37.59 -13.76 15.87
N ASN A 39 37.73 -13.27 14.63
CA ASN A 39 38.13 -14.04 13.45
C ASN A 39 37.21 -15.25 13.17
N ARG A 40 35.92 -15.12 13.50
CA ARG A 40 34.89 -16.16 13.38
C ARG A 40 33.82 -15.84 12.35
N LEU A 41 33.99 -14.74 11.60
CA LEU A 41 33.00 -14.27 10.64
C LEU A 41 32.66 -15.35 9.59
N ALA A 42 33.68 -16.03 9.05
CA ALA A 42 33.50 -17.11 8.07
C ALA A 42 32.75 -18.32 8.65
N GLU A 43 33.05 -18.70 9.89
CA GLU A 43 32.39 -19.82 10.58
C GLU A 43 30.92 -19.51 10.89
N ALA A 44 30.61 -18.25 11.20
CA ALA A 44 29.29 -17.78 11.54
C ALA A 44 28.43 -17.39 10.31
N LEU A 45 28.92 -17.57 9.08
CA LEU A 45 28.22 -17.16 7.85
C LEU A 45 26.75 -17.63 7.78
N PRO A 46 26.41 -18.91 8.06
CA PRO A 46 25.01 -19.35 8.02
C PRO A 46 24.12 -18.57 8.99
N PHE A 47 24.62 -18.26 10.18
CA PHE A 47 23.91 -17.47 11.18
C PHE A 47 23.76 -16.01 10.74
N VAL A 48 24.83 -15.41 10.19
CA VAL A 48 24.81 -14.04 9.65
C VAL A 48 23.77 -13.91 8.55
N LEU A 49 23.72 -14.87 7.61
CA LEU A 49 22.74 -14.88 6.52
C LEU A 49 21.30 -14.99 7.04
N SER A 50 21.07 -15.81 8.08
CA SER A 50 19.75 -15.90 8.72
C SER A 50 19.32 -14.55 9.30
N ARG A 51 20.19 -13.89 10.08
CA ARG A 51 19.85 -12.58 10.68
C ARG A 51 19.72 -11.48 9.64
N LEU A 52 20.49 -11.54 8.55
CA LEU A 52 20.31 -10.64 7.42
C LEU A 52 18.94 -10.82 6.76
N GLY A 53 18.45 -12.06 6.65
CA GLY A 53 17.10 -12.35 6.17
C GLY A 53 16.02 -11.73 7.04
N ASP A 54 16.13 -11.88 8.36
CA ASP A 54 15.21 -11.26 9.33
C ASP A 54 15.23 -9.73 9.23
N LEU A 55 16.43 -9.14 9.16
CA LEU A 55 16.61 -7.70 9.04
C LEU A 55 16.04 -7.16 7.73
N ARG A 56 16.23 -7.88 6.62
CA ARG A 56 15.61 -7.54 5.33
C ARG A 56 14.09 -7.53 5.43
N ARG A 57 13.49 -8.53 6.09
CA ARG A 57 12.04 -8.57 6.31
C ARG A 57 11.57 -7.38 7.13
N LEU A 58 12.27 -7.05 8.22
CA LEU A 58 11.95 -5.90 9.06
C LEU A 58 12.01 -4.58 8.28
N LEU A 59 13.05 -4.39 7.46
CA LEU A 59 13.21 -3.19 6.62
C LEU A 59 12.09 -3.09 5.59
N PHE A 60 11.74 -4.21 4.95
CA PHE A 60 10.63 -4.28 4.01
C PHE A 60 9.29 -3.97 4.67
N ASP A 61 9.01 -4.54 5.86
CA ASP A 61 7.78 -4.28 6.61
C ASP A 61 7.68 -2.80 7.03
N TYR A 62 8.81 -2.15 7.35
CA TYR A 62 8.88 -0.73 7.62
C TYR A 62 8.65 0.11 6.35
N GLU A 63 9.29 -0.23 5.24
CA GLU A 63 9.20 0.49 3.98
C GLU A 63 7.80 0.37 3.36
N VAL A 64 7.26 -0.84 3.23
CA VAL A 64 5.97 -1.10 2.57
C VAL A 64 4.80 -0.48 3.34
N ARG A 65 4.77 -0.64 4.67
CA ARG A 65 3.72 0.00 5.48
C ARG A 65 3.98 1.50 5.68
N GLY A 66 5.23 1.94 5.52
CA GLY A 66 5.60 3.34 5.37
C GLY A 66 5.07 3.95 4.08
N THR A 67 5.13 3.20 2.96
CA THR A 67 4.58 3.61 1.66
C THR A 67 3.05 3.58 1.64
N GLU A 68 2.38 2.65 2.34
CA GLU A 68 0.93 2.74 2.58
C GLU A 68 0.54 4.07 3.28
N ARG A 69 1.43 4.61 4.13
CA ARG A 69 1.25 5.92 4.79
C ARG A 69 1.71 7.13 3.98
N LEU A 70 2.62 6.95 3.02
CA LEU A 70 3.34 8.09 2.43
C LEU A 70 3.32 8.19 0.91
N LEU A 71 2.79 7.25 0.12
CA LEU A 71 2.41 7.42 -1.29
C LEU A 71 1.85 6.09 -1.82
N PRO A 72 0.63 6.03 -2.38
CA PRO A 72 0.32 4.92 -3.27
C PRO A 72 1.32 5.03 -4.42
N ILE A 73 2.22 4.04 -4.54
CA ILE A 73 2.88 3.82 -5.82
C ILE A 73 1.73 3.37 -6.73
N GLU A 74 1.06 4.33 -7.37
CA GLU A 74 0.05 4.01 -8.38
C GLU A 74 0.80 3.24 -9.46
N ASP A 75 0.52 1.93 -9.50
CA ASP A 75 0.84 1.10 -10.66
C ASP A 75 0.38 1.86 -11.91
N PRO A 76 1.21 2.02 -12.94
CA PRO A 76 0.80 2.64 -14.20
C PRO A 76 -0.54 2.10 -14.74
N GLN A 77 -0.85 0.82 -14.49
CA GLN A 77 -2.15 0.23 -14.82
C GLN A 77 -3.28 0.77 -13.95
N GLU A 78 -3.10 0.87 -12.62
CA GLU A 78 -4.12 1.46 -11.74
C GLU A 78 -4.38 2.92 -12.05
N ARG A 79 -3.34 3.69 -12.42
CA ARG A 79 -3.49 5.08 -12.85
C ARG A 79 -4.32 5.19 -14.12
N GLU A 80 -4.09 4.30 -15.08
CA GLU A 80 -4.87 4.24 -16.31
C GLU A 80 -6.31 3.78 -16.05
N THR A 81 -6.53 2.82 -15.14
CA THR A 81 -7.87 2.39 -14.73
C THR A 81 -8.64 3.53 -14.06
N ARG A 82 -8.04 4.25 -13.11
CA ARG A 82 -8.69 5.41 -12.47
C ARG A 82 -8.99 6.54 -13.46
N ARG A 83 -8.16 6.69 -14.49
CA ARG A 83 -8.40 7.65 -15.57
C ARG A 83 -9.61 7.23 -16.42
N LEU A 84 -9.68 5.97 -16.81
CA LEU A 84 -10.81 5.40 -17.55
C LEU A 84 -12.11 5.48 -16.77
N ASP A 85 -12.07 5.19 -15.46
CA ASP A 85 -13.26 5.28 -14.60
C ASP A 85 -13.79 6.71 -14.53
N ARG A 86 -12.91 7.72 -14.37
CA ARG A 86 -13.31 9.14 -14.40
C ARG A 86 -13.88 9.56 -15.75
N GLU A 87 -13.27 9.13 -16.86
CA GLU A 87 -13.77 9.42 -18.21
C GLU A 87 -15.16 8.79 -18.43
N SER A 88 -15.38 7.59 -17.90
CA SER A 88 -16.66 6.90 -17.94
C SER A 88 -17.72 7.64 -17.12
N GLU A 89 -17.38 8.06 -15.90
CA GLU A 89 -18.28 8.85 -15.04
C GLU A 89 -18.64 10.21 -15.64
N GLU A 90 -17.68 10.90 -16.28
CA GLU A 90 -17.92 12.16 -16.98
C GLU A 90 -18.82 11.97 -18.20
N ARG A 91 -18.59 10.92 -19.02
CA ARG A 91 -19.49 10.58 -20.13
C ARG A 91 -20.90 10.24 -19.65
N GLN A 92 -21.02 9.46 -18.57
CA GLN A 92 -22.32 9.14 -18.00
C GLN A 92 -23.04 10.39 -17.51
N ARG A 93 -22.33 11.34 -16.90
CA ARG A 93 -22.90 12.60 -16.44
C ARG A 93 -23.36 13.47 -17.61
N GLN A 94 -22.56 13.60 -18.66
CA GLN A 94 -22.91 14.34 -19.88
C GLN A 94 -24.12 13.73 -20.56
N MET A 95 -24.19 12.39 -20.62
CA MET A 95 -25.35 11.69 -21.15
C MET A 95 -26.59 11.96 -20.27
N ILE A 96 -26.48 11.88 -18.95
CA ILE A 96 -27.62 12.20 -18.06
C ILE A 96 -28.08 13.66 -18.26
N GLU A 97 -27.16 14.59 -18.48
CA GLU A 97 -27.45 16.00 -18.74
C GLU A 97 -28.13 16.21 -20.10
N GLU A 98 -27.62 15.61 -21.18
CA GLU A 98 -28.21 15.61 -22.52
C GLU A 98 -29.62 14.99 -22.52
N TRP A 99 -29.81 13.91 -21.77
CA TRP A 99 -31.11 13.22 -21.66
C TRP A 99 -32.09 13.92 -20.69
N GLN A 100 -31.61 14.83 -19.85
CA GLN A 100 -32.44 15.74 -19.04
C GLN A 100 -32.73 17.06 -19.73
N GLU A 101 -32.13 17.31 -20.89
CA GLU A 101 -32.49 18.45 -21.73
C GLU A 101 -33.96 18.28 -22.17
N PRO A 102 -34.85 19.24 -21.86
CA PRO A 102 -36.24 19.13 -22.27
C PRO A 102 -36.29 19.00 -23.78
N TRP A 103 -36.83 17.89 -24.28
CA TRP A 103 -37.12 17.76 -25.71
C TRP A 103 -38.03 18.92 -26.09
N THR A 104 -37.48 19.92 -26.79
CA THR A 104 -38.29 20.94 -27.44
C THR A 104 -38.83 20.29 -28.71
N PRO A 105 -40.15 20.04 -28.81
CA PRO A 105 -40.72 19.94 -30.12
C PRO A 105 -40.43 21.28 -30.78
N ASP A 106 -39.64 21.30 -31.84
CA ASP A 106 -39.92 22.25 -32.91
C ASP A 106 -41.31 21.87 -33.41
N GLY A 107 -42.31 22.49 -32.76
CA GLY A 107 -43.70 22.43 -33.16
C GLY A 107 -43.83 23.04 -34.54
N GLU A 108 -44.14 22.17 -35.50
CA GLU A 108 -45.18 22.33 -36.51
C GLU A 108 -45.48 23.75 -37.03
N GLY A 109 -45.20 23.97 -38.32
CA GLY A 109 -46.26 24.29 -39.30
C GLY A 109 -46.91 25.68 -39.31
N GLU A 110 -46.55 26.45 -40.35
CA GLU A 110 -47.40 27.32 -41.20
C GLU A 110 -48.56 28.15 -40.60
N ALA A 111 -48.50 29.48 -40.77
CA ALA A 111 -49.59 30.30 -41.31
C ALA A 111 -49.09 31.70 -41.70
N GLY A 112 -49.05 31.97 -43.02
CA GLY A 112 -48.80 33.28 -43.62
C GLY A 112 -48.95 33.23 -45.13
#